data_AF-A0A932Q7S8-F1
#
_entry.id   AF-A0A932Q7S8-F1
#
_cell.length_a   1.000
_cell.length_b   1.000
_cell.length_c   1.000
_cell.angle_alpha   90.00
_cell.angle_beta   90.00
_cell.angle_gamma   90.00
#
_symmetry.space_group_name_H-M   'P 1'
#
loop_
_entity.id
_entity.type
_entity.pdbx_description
1 polymer ?
#
loop_
_entity_poly.entity_id
_entity_poly.type
_entity_poly.pdbx_seq_one_letter_code
_entity_poly.pdbx_strand_id
1 'polypeptide(L)'
;MRPHRRQFALGLLALFGVDALNVLPPLLLKQFIDRVSAGTRQYSPFLLLGFFYLVIALGQGICRYYWRMFLVASSHRVSEAIREEYFAKLQRLPPSFYGKHPIGDLMAMATNDVEAVRFAIGPGLLVFADAVFLLTSIPPAMLWLSPKLTVLALAPMLLLPFVIIFAERLIHERFEKVQEQFSRLSGFAQENIEGIKIVKAFVREWTQLSRFESLGHKFVKLNVSLATAQSVVEPIFMLTISLGLLSLFIFGGREVIIGTIGLGTFVAFMRYLDNLAWPMMAFGMAVTHYQRGKTSLERMLEVFNEREEPVERTNLRGGATRRLSVFGNFELERHHGRRAGRCDPVSDARGPARRNRRLGLERPDW
;
A
#
# COMPACT_ATOMS: atom_id res chain seq x y z
N MET A 1 -10.65 -12.36 -3.40
CA MET A 1 -11.86 -11.78 -2.75
C MET A 1 -13.09 -12.68 -2.75
N ARG A 2 -13.45 -13.38 -3.86
CA ARG A 2 -14.69 -14.18 -3.96
C ARG A 2 -15.02 -15.11 -2.77
N PRO A 3 -14.07 -15.88 -2.21
CA PRO A 3 -14.36 -16.75 -1.07
C PRO A 3 -14.60 -16.00 0.26
N HIS A 4 -14.13 -14.76 0.38
CA HIS A 4 -14.21 -13.96 1.62
C HIS A 4 -15.17 -12.76 1.51
N ARG A 5 -16.01 -12.67 0.46
CA ARG A 5 -16.87 -11.48 0.20
C ARG A 5 -17.79 -11.13 1.37
N ARG A 6 -18.31 -12.14 2.08
CA ARG A 6 -19.17 -11.94 3.25
C ARG A 6 -18.42 -11.26 4.40
N GLN A 7 -17.17 -11.64 4.64
CA GLN A 7 -16.35 -11.03 5.69
C GLN A 7 -15.98 -9.60 5.33
N PHE A 8 -15.60 -9.33 4.08
CA PHE A 8 -15.39 -7.96 3.61
C PHE A 8 -16.64 -7.09 3.74
N ALA A 9 -17.81 -7.61 3.37
CA ALA A 9 -19.08 -6.88 3.51
C ALA A 9 -19.44 -6.59 4.98
N LEU A 10 -19.32 -7.59 5.87
CA LEU A 10 -19.55 -7.41 7.31
C LEU A 10 -18.57 -6.42 7.92
N GLY A 11 -17.31 -6.47 7.50
CA GLY A 11 -16.28 -5.54 7.96
C GLY A 11 -16.52 -4.11 7.48
N LEU A 12 -16.93 -3.90 6.22
CA LEU A 12 -17.34 -2.59 5.72
C LEU A 12 -18.60 -2.06 6.42
N LEU A 13 -19.57 -2.94 6.71
CA LEU A 13 -20.76 -2.56 7.46
C LEU A 13 -20.39 -2.12 8.88
N ALA A 14 -19.51 -2.86 9.55
CA ALA A 14 -18.99 -2.48 10.86
C ALA A 14 -18.20 -1.17 10.82
N LEU A 15 -17.42 -0.93 9.75
CA LEU A 15 -16.71 0.34 9.52
C LEU A 15 -17.69 1.51 9.40
N PHE A 16 -18.68 1.42 8.51
CA PHE A 16 -19.71 2.46 8.40
C PHE A 16 -20.49 2.65 9.70
N GLY A 17 -20.64 1.61 10.51
CA GLY A 17 -21.16 1.72 11.88
C GLY A 17 -20.30 2.61 12.77
N VAL A 18 -18.96 2.47 12.73
CA VAL A 18 -18.04 3.38 13.43
C VAL A 18 -18.21 4.81 12.95
N ASP A 19 -18.26 5.01 11.63
CA ASP A 19 -18.25 6.34 11.03
C ASP A 19 -19.58 7.07 11.28
N ALA A 20 -20.70 6.37 11.17
CA ALA A 20 -22.02 6.88 11.56
C ALA A 20 -22.05 7.29 13.04
N LEU A 21 -21.48 6.46 13.92
CA LEU A 21 -21.36 6.78 15.34
C LEU A 21 -20.38 7.93 15.61
N ASN A 22 -19.41 8.20 14.72
CA ASN A 22 -18.46 9.31 14.85
C ASN A 22 -19.11 10.68 14.58
N VAL A 23 -20.19 10.73 13.81
CA VAL A 23 -20.92 11.97 13.53
C VAL A 23 -21.72 12.47 14.74
N LEU A 24 -22.06 11.60 15.70
CA LEU A 24 -22.96 11.91 16.82
C LEU A 24 -22.32 12.66 18.02
N PRO A 25 -21.09 12.34 18.47
CA PRO A 25 -20.46 13.01 19.62
C PRO A 25 -20.45 14.54 19.59
N PRO A 26 -20.17 15.22 18.44
CA PRO A 26 -20.26 16.67 18.37
C PRO A 26 -21.67 17.21 18.69
N LEU A 27 -22.73 16.50 18.28
CA LEU A 27 -24.12 16.89 18.58
C LEU A 27 -24.47 16.70 20.06
N LEU A 28 -23.97 15.64 20.69
CA LEU A 28 -24.13 15.45 22.14
C LEU A 28 -23.39 16.53 22.92
N LEU A 29 -22.18 16.88 22.49
CA LEU A 29 -21.40 17.96 23.08
C LEU A 29 -22.12 19.32 22.91
N LYS A 30 -22.72 19.57 21.74
CA LYS A 30 -23.59 20.73 21.53
C LYS A 30 -24.72 20.78 22.55
N GLN A 31 -25.49 19.70 22.69
CA GLN A 31 -26.63 19.66 23.62
C GLN A 31 -26.20 19.84 25.07
N PHE A 32 -25.05 19.28 25.44
CA PHE A 32 -24.47 19.45 26.76
C PHE A 32 -24.18 20.94 27.03
N ILE A 33 -23.45 21.60 26.12
CA ILE A 33 -23.05 23.00 26.26
C ILE A 33 -24.27 23.92 26.24
N ASP A 34 -25.21 23.73 25.32
CA ASP A 34 -26.42 24.55 25.24
C ASP A 34 -27.24 24.47 26.54
N ARG A 35 -27.34 23.27 27.16
CA ARG A 35 -28.05 23.08 28.44
C ARG A 35 -27.35 23.73 29.62
N VAL A 36 -26.01 23.68 29.66
CA VAL A 36 -25.21 24.37 30.67
C VAL A 36 -25.38 25.89 30.51
N SER A 37 -25.27 26.41 29.29
CA SER A 37 -25.43 27.83 28.99
C SER A 37 -26.85 28.35 29.30
N ALA A 38 -27.88 27.52 29.14
CA ALA A 38 -29.25 27.84 29.52
C ALA A 38 -29.50 27.84 31.05
N GLY A 39 -28.49 27.54 31.87
CA GLY A 39 -28.61 27.55 33.33
C GLY A 39 -29.35 26.34 33.91
N THR A 40 -29.41 25.22 33.18
CA THR A 40 -30.07 24.00 33.66
C THR A 40 -29.36 23.46 34.90
N ARG A 41 -30.04 23.50 36.06
CA ARG A 41 -29.49 23.00 37.34
C ARG A 41 -29.79 21.52 37.63
N GLN A 42 -30.63 20.88 36.83
CA GLN A 42 -30.99 19.47 37.01
C GLN A 42 -29.87 18.57 36.48
N TYR A 43 -29.46 17.57 37.27
CA TYR A 43 -28.41 16.62 36.88
C TYR A 43 -28.88 15.51 35.93
N SER A 44 -30.17 15.16 35.96
CA SER A 44 -30.76 14.10 35.12
C SER A 44 -30.49 14.25 33.61
N PRO A 45 -30.64 15.42 32.97
CA PRO A 45 -30.33 15.59 31.55
C PRO A 45 -28.84 15.38 31.22
N PHE A 46 -27.93 15.68 32.14
CA PHE A 46 -26.49 15.51 31.94
C PHE A 46 -26.06 14.06 32.08
N LEU A 47 -26.62 13.34 33.05
CA LEU A 47 -26.41 11.88 33.20
C LEU A 47 -26.90 11.13 31.96
N LEU A 48 -28.05 11.53 31.40
CA LEU A 48 -28.58 10.93 30.18
C LEU A 48 -27.66 11.18 28.97
N LEU A 49 -27.14 12.40 28.80
CA LEU A 49 -26.18 12.71 27.73
C LEU A 49 -24.86 11.92 27.90
N GLY A 50 -24.36 11.83 29.13
CA GLY A 50 -23.18 11.03 29.46
C GLY A 50 -23.40 9.54 29.17
N PHE A 51 -24.57 9.01 29.49
CA PHE A 51 -24.95 7.64 29.17
C PHE A 51 -25.01 7.39 27.66
N PHE A 52 -25.64 8.28 26.89
CA PHE A 52 -25.64 8.16 25.42
C PHE A 52 -24.24 8.24 24.82
N TYR A 53 -23.39 9.13 25.33
CA TYR A 53 -21.99 9.21 24.92
C TYR A 53 -21.24 7.90 25.21
N LEU A 54 -21.44 7.31 26.39
CA LEU A 54 -20.86 6.02 26.75
C LEU A 54 -21.33 4.91 25.82
N VAL A 55 -22.64 4.85 25.52
CA VAL A 55 -23.20 3.86 24.58
C VAL A 55 -22.60 4.01 23.18
N ILE A 56 -22.45 5.24 22.69
CA ILE A 56 -21.79 5.51 21.40
C ILE A 56 -20.33 5.08 21.43
N ALA A 57 -19.58 5.41 22.48
CA ALA A 57 -18.18 5.05 22.61
C ALA A 57 -17.98 3.52 22.67
N LEU A 58 -18.85 2.81 23.41
CA LEU A 58 -18.86 1.35 23.44
C LEU A 58 -19.23 0.76 22.09
N GLY A 59 -20.25 1.31 21.42
CA GLY A 59 -20.65 0.92 20.07
C GLY A 59 -19.50 1.09 19.07
N GLN A 60 -18.79 2.22 19.12
CA GLN A 60 -17.60 2.45 18.31
C GLN A 60 -16.51 1.42 18.60
N GLY A 61 -16.25 1.10 19.87
CA GLY A 61 -15.28 0.08 20.26
C GLY A 61 -15.62 -1.31 19.69
N ILE A 62 -16.88 -1.72 19.81
CA ILE A 62 -17.40 -2.99 19.29
C ILE A 62 -17.30 -3.03 17.76
N CYS A 63 -17.79 -2.00 17.08
CA CYS A 63 -17.70 -1.91 15.62
C CYS A 63 -16.23 -1.86 15.15
N ARG A 64 -15.33 -1.18 15.89
CA ARG A 64 -13.89 -1.15 15.61
C ARG A 64 -13.24 -2.52 15.72
N TYR A 65 -13.61 -3.28 16.75
CA TYR A 65 -13.16 -4.66 16.90
C TYR A 65 -13.61 -5.52 15.70
N TYR A 66 -14.89 -5.45 15.34
CA TYR A 66 -15.43 -6.27 14.25
C TYR A 66 -14.90 -5.89 12.88
N TRP A 67 -14.82 -4.60 12.53
CA TRP A 67 -14.23 -4.25 11.22
C TRP A 67 -12.77 -4.68 11.17
N ARG A 68 -12.00 -4.55 12.26
CA ARG A 68 -10.60 -4.99 12.28
C ARG A 68 -10.50 -6.50 12.09
N MET A 69 -11.31 -7.26 12.81
CA MET A 69 -11.33 -8.71 12.69
C MET A 69 -11.77 -9.18 11.28
N PHE A 70 -12.78 -8.54 10.69
CA PHE A 70 -13.32 -8.99 9.41
C PHE A 70 -12.57 -8.43 8.20
N LEU A 71 -12.12 -7.17 8.19
CA LEU A 71 -11.37 -6.60 7.06
C LEU A 71 -9.90 -6.99 7.10
N VAL A 72 -9.22 -6.74 8.22
CA VAL A 72 -7.77 -6.93 8.31
C VAL A 72 -7.44 -8.41 8.32
N ALA A 73 -8.12 -9.24 9.12
CA ALA A 73 -7.82 -10.67 9.11
C ALA A 73 -8.15 -11.32 7.74
N SER A 74 -9.21 -10.89 7.06
CA SER A 74 -9.53 -11.40 5.72
C SER A 74 -8.52 -10.98 4.67
N SER A 75 -7.95 -9.76 4.77
CA SER A 75 -6.89 -9.35 3.85
C SER A 75 -5.66 -10.23 4.01
N HIS A 76 -5.26 -10.55 5.25
CA HIS A 76 -4.19 -11.51 5.54
C HIS A 76 -4.46 -12.90 4.93
N ARG A 77 -5.64 -13.48 5.16
CA ARG A 77 -6.00 -14.79 4.57
C ARG A 77 -5.97 -14.78 3.04
N VAL A 78 -6.41 -13.68 2.43
CA VAL A 78 -6.33 -13.53 0.97
C VAL A 78 -4.87 -13.47 0.52
N SER A 79 -4.00 -12.75 1.23
CA SER A 79 -2.58 -12.69 0.89
C SER A 79 -1.86 -14.02 1.06
N GLU A 80 -2.21 -14.81 2.08
CA GLU A 80 -1.71 -16.16 2.29
C GLU A 80 -2.12 -17.07 1.15
N ALA A 81 -3.40 -17.08 0.79
CA ALA A 81 -3.92 -17.87 -0.34
C ALA A 81 -3.26 -17.48 -1.67
N ILE A 82 -3.06 -16.18 -1.92
CA ILE A 82 -2.33 -15.70 -3.12
C ILE A 82 -0.90 -16.24 -3.10
N ARG A 83 -0.20 -16.20 -1.96
CA ARG A 83 1.19 -16.68 -1.86
C ARG A 83 1.29 -18.18 -2.07
N GLU A 84 0.36 -18.96 -1.52
CA GLU A 84 0.28 -20.41 -1.73
C GLU A 84 0.04 -20.75 -3.20
N GLU A 85 -0.95 -20.10 -3.84
CA GLU A 85 -1.27 -20.31 -5.25
C GLU A 85 -0.13 -19.87 -6.17
N TYR A 86 0.50 -18.73 -5.86
CA TYR A 86 1.66 -18.23 -6.60
C TYR A 86 2.83 -19.22 -6.50
N PHE A 87 3.14 -19.73 -5.31
CA PHE A 87 4.19 -20.72 -5.12
C PHE A 87 3.89 -22.05 -5.82
N ALA A 88 2.64 -22.52 -5.75
CA ALA A 88 2.20 -23.71 -6.46
C ALA A 88 2.27 -23.54 -8.00
N LYS A 89 1.93 -22.35 -8.51
CA LYS A 89 2.05 -22.01 -9.93
C LYS A 89 3.50 -22.08 -10.37
N LEU A 90 4.43 -21.47 -9.63
CA LEU A 90 5.86 -21.52 -9.94
C LEU A 90 6.35 -22.98 -10.12
N GLN A 91 5.96 -23.90 -9.24
CA GLN A 91 6.36 -25.31 -9.34
C GLN A 91 5.87 -26.03 -10.61
N ARG A 92 4.88 -25.49 -11.32
CA ARG A 92 4.31 -26.07 -12.55
C ARG A 92 4.80 -25.36 -13.81
N LEU A 93 5.59 -24.30 -13.68
CA LEU A 93 6.11 -23.56 -14.84
C LEU A 93 7.31 -24.28 -15.44
N PRO A 94 7.45 -24.28 -16.78
CA PRO A 94 8.53 -24.97 -17.46
C PRO A 94 9.90 -24.33 -17.15
N PRO A 95 11.01 -25.09 -17.21
CA PRO A 95 12.36 -24.56 -16.98
C PRO A 95 12.73 -23.33 -17.83
N SER A 96 12.16 -23.20 -19.03
CA SER A 96 12.37 -22.04 -19.92
C SER A 96 11.86 -20.72 -19.34
N PHE A 97 10.87 -20.76 -18.45
CA PHE A 97 10.35 -19.58 -17.77
C PHE A 97 11.41 -18.95 -16.86
N TYR A 98 12.12 -19.80 -16.09
CA TYR A 98 13.19 -19.40 -15.17
C TYR A 98 14.44 -18.90 -15.87
N GLY A 99 14.63 -19.26 -17.15
CA GLY A 99 15.69 -18.68 -17.98
C GLY A 99 15.41 -17.22 -18.39
N LYS A 100 14.16 -16.78 -18.35
CA LYS A 100 13.72 -15.42 -18.73
C LYS A 100 13.43 -14.50 -17.54
N HIS A 101 13.14 -15.07 -16.37
CA HIS A 101 12.76 -14.31 -15.18
C HIS A 101 13.79 -14.50 -14.06
N PRO A 102 14.45 -13.43 -13.58
CA PRO A 102 15.36 -13.51 -12.45
C PRO A 102 14.65 -13.99 -11.18
N ILE A 103 15.27 -14.91 -10.44
CA ILE A 103 14.72 -15.46 -9.19
C ILE A 103 14.42 -14.35 -8.16
N GLY A 104 15.25 -13.32 -8.10
CA GLY A 104 15.04 -12.18 -7.21
C GLY A 104 13.73 -11.44 -7.49
N ASP A 105 13.34 -11.30 -8.76
CA ASP A 105 12.09 -10.65 -9.14
C ASP A 105 10.87 -11.53 -8.78
N LEU A 106 10.99 -12.85 -8.98
CA LEU A 106 9.98 -13.82 -8.55
C LEU A 106 9.77 -13.80 -7.03
N MET A 107 10.86 -13.64 -6.25
CA MET A 107 10.81 -13.52 -4.79
C MET A 107 10.22 -12.17 -4.35
N ALA A 108 10.55 -11.07 -5.04
CA ALA A 108 9.94 -9.76 -4.79
C ALA A 108 8.43 -9.80 -5.04
N MET A 109 7.97 -10.50 -6.08
CA MET A 109 6.54 -10.70 -6.33
C MET A 109 5.86 -11.51 -5.22
N ALA A 110 6.47 -12.60 -4.74
CA ALA A 110 5.94 -13.44 -3.66
C ALA A 110 5.83 -12.71 -2.29
N THR A 111 6.60 -11.63 -2.12
CA THR A 111 6.72 -10.90 -0.86
C THR A 111 6.10 -9.52 -0.97
N ASN A 112 6.76 -8.58 -1.64
CA ASN A 112 6.39 -7.17 -1.74
C ASN A 112 5.09 -6.94 -2.53
N ASP A 113 4.90 -7.63 -3.65
CA ASP A 113 3.70 -7.41 -4.47
C ASP A 113 2.46 -8.02 -3.82
N VAL A 114 2.56 -9.23 -3.27
CA VAL A 114 1.50 -9.82 -2.42
C VAL A 114 1.12 -8.88 -1.27
N GLU A 115 2.10 -8.28 -0.61
CA GLU A 115 1.89 -7.34 0.48
C GLU A 115 1.21 -6.06 0.01
N ALA A 116 1.61 -5.50 -1.13
CA ALA A 116 0.97 -4.33 -1.73
C ALA A 116 -0.50 -4.61 -2.10
N VAL A 117 -0.79 -5.77 -2.68
CA VAL A 117 -2.17 -6.21 -2.96
C VAL A 117 -2.96 -6.33 -1.67
N ARG A 118 -2.39 -6.91 -0.61
CA ARG A 118 -3.03 -7.01 0.71
C ARG A 118 -3.37 -5.64 1.28
N PHE A 119 -2.43 -4.70 1.21
CA PHE A 119 -2.63 -3.33 1.69
C PHE A 119 -3.77 -2.66 0.93
N ALA A 120 -3.81 -2.77 -0.40
CA ALA A 120 -4.88 -2.18 -1.21
C ALA A 120 -6.27 -2.69 -0.83
N ILE A 121 -6.42 -4.01 -0.64
CA ILE A 121 -7.73 -4.63 -0.38
C ILE A 121 -8.18 -4.57 1.08
N GLY A 122 -7.26 -4.32 2.02
CA GLY A 122 -7.54 -4.24 3.45
C GLY A 122 -7.48 -2.79 3.95
N PRO A 123 -6.34 -2.32 4.51
CA PRO A 123 -6.20 -0.95 4.99
C PRO A 123 -6.51 0.13 3.94
N GLY A 124 -6.10 -0.04 2.68
CA GLY A 124 -6.36 0.92 1.61
C GLY A 124 -7.86 1.10 1.35
N LEU A 125 -8.60 -0.01 1.23
CA LEU A 125 -10.06 0.00 1.12
C LEU A 125 -10.74 0.63 2.33
N LEU A 126 -10.23 0.36 3.54
CA LEU A 126 -10.75 0.97 4.76
C LEU A 126 -10.59 2.48 4.75
N VAL A 127 -9.37 2.95 4.53
CA VAL A 127 -9.04 4.38 4.53
C VAL A 127 -9.85 5.11 3.46
N PHE A 128 -10.05 4.48 2.30
CA PHE A 128 -10.92 5.00 1.25
C PHE A 128 -12.38 5.10 1.70
N ALA A 129 -12.95 4.02 2.23
CA ALA A 129 -14.35 3.97 2.62
C ALA A 129 -14.67 4.95 3.76
N ASP A 130 -13.81 5.02 4.76
CA ASP A 130 -13.91 5.94 5.90
C ASP A 130 -13.81 7.40 5.42
N ALA A 131 -12.80 7.72 4.59
CA ALA A 131 -12.66 9.06 4.02
C ALA A 131 -13.90 9.49 3.21
N VAL A 132 -14.41 8.62 2.33
CA VAL A 132 -15.62 8.89 1.54
C VAL A 132 -16.83 9.09 2.44
N PHE A 133 -17.02 8.24 3.45
CA PHE A 133 -18.15 8.34 4.38
C PHE A 133 -18.09 9.65 5.17
N LEU A 134 -16.95 10.00 5.76
CA LEU A 134 -16.82 11.22 6.57
C LEU A 134 -16.93 12.49 5.72
N LEU A 135 -16.34 12.51 4.51
CA LEU A 135 -16.48 13.63 3.57
C LEU A 135 -17.92 13.81 3.05
N THR A 136 -18.72 12.75 3.01
CA THR A 136 -20.12 12.82 2.57
C THR A 136 -21.12 13.00 3.71
N SER A 137 -20.76 12.68 4.95
CA SER A 137 -21.67 12.76 6.11
C SER A 137 -21.47 14.01 6.97
N ILE A 138 -20.23 14.48 7.16
CA ILE A 138 -19.94 15.64 8.01
C ILE A 138 -20.47 16.95 7.38
N PRO A 139 -20.21 17.27 6.08
CA PRO A 139 -20.69 18.54 5.52
C PRO A 139 -22.22 18.68 5.57
N PRO A 140 -23.04 17.65 5.26
CA PRO A 140 -24.49 17.73 5.49
C PRO A 140 -24.88 17.96 6.95
N ALA A 141 -24.20 17.34 7.92
CA ALA A 141 -24.44 17.58 9.34
C ALA A 141 -24.14 19.04 9.74
N MET A 142 -23.07 19.63 9.20
CA MET A 142 -22.74 21.04 9.38
C MET A 142 -23.77 21.95 8.71
N LEU A 143 -24.18 21.65 7.47
CA LEU A 143 -25.20 22.40 6.74
C LEU A 143 -26.52 22.43 7.50
N TRP A 144 -26.90 21.33 8.16
CA TRP A 144 -28.08 21.27 9.01
C TRP A 144 -28.00 22.20 10.24
N LEU A 145 -26.80 22.42 10.79
CA LEU A 145 -26.60 23.33 11.91
C LEU A 145 -26.58 24.81 11.49
N SER A 146 -25.81 25.15 10.45
CA SER A 146 -25.78 26.50 9.87
C SER A 146 -25.17 26.48 8.47
N PRO A 147 -25.96 26.68 7.40
CA PRO A 147 -25.45 26.69 6.03
C PRO A 147 -24.37 27.74 5.80
N LYS A 148 -24.57 28.95 6.35
CA LYS A 148 -23.66 30.08 6.19
C LYS A 148 -22.29 29.81 6.83
N LEU A 149 -22.27 29.32 8.07
CA LEU A 149 -21.02 29.00 8.76
C LEU A 149 -20.30 27.82 8.10
N THR A 150 -21.05 26.85 7.58
CA THR A 150 -20.47 25.71 6.87
C THR A 150 -19.69 26.14 5.63
N VAL A 151 -20.28 26.99 4.78
CA VAL A 151 -19.60 27.49 3.58
C VAL A 151 -18.34 28.27 3.95
N LEU A 152 -18.43 29.16 4.95
CA LEU A 152 -17.27 29.95 5.41
C LEU A 152 -16.15 29.08 5.98
N ALA A 153 -16.50 28.08 6.78
CA ALA A 153 -15.53 27.20 7.44
C ALA A 153 -14.90 26.17 6.49
N LEU A 154 -15.64 25.71 5.47
CA LEU A 154 -15.15 24.75 4.47
C LEU A 154 -14.49 25.43 3.26
N ALA A 155 -14.69 26.74 3.04
CA ALA A 155 -14.09 27.44 1.91
C ALA A 155 -12.55 27.27 1.82
N PRO A 156 -11.77 27.38 2.93
CA PRO A 156 -10.34 27.09 2.90
C PRO A 156 -10.03 25.63 2.50
N MET A 157 -10.87 24.68 2.93
CA MET A 157 -10.68 23.25 2.66
C MET A 157 -10.88 22.89 1.18
N LEU A 158 -11.65 23.69 0.44
CA LEU A 158 -11.85 23.48 -1.01
C LEU A 158 -10.54 23.63 -1.82
N LEU A 159 -9.53 24.30 -1.26
CA LEU A 159 -8.21 24.43 -1.87
C LEU A 159 -7.32 23.18 -1.71
N LEU A 160 -7.63 22.29 -0.75
CA LEU A 160 -6.77 21.14 -0.43
C LEU A 160 -6.59 20.15 -1.59
N PRO A 161 -7.62 19.79 -2.38
CA PRO A 161 -7.41 18.90 -3.52
C PRO A 161 -6.35 19.42 -4.50
N PHE A 162 -6.31 20.74 -4.73
CA PHE A 162 -5.30 21.37 -5.59
C PHE A 162 -3.90 21.29 -4.99
N VAL A 163 -3.77 21.52 -3.68
CA VAL A 163 -2.51 21.37 -2.95
C VAL A 163 -2.01 19.92 -3.04
N ILE A 164 -2.89 18.94 -2.84
CA ILE A 164 -2.55 17.52 -2.90
C ILE A 164 -2.02 17.14 -4.28
N ILE A 165 -2.74 17.50 -5.35
CA ILE A 165 -2.35 17.18 -6.73
C ILE A 165 -1.00 17.83 -7.07
N PHE A 166 -0.79 19.08 -6.65
CA PHE A 166 0.47 19.78 -6.87
C PHE A 166 1.62 19.15 -6.07
N ALA A 167 1.40 18.84 -4.80
CA ALA A 167 2.38 18.23 -3.92
C ALA A 167 2.78 16.83 -4.41
N GLU A 168 1.81 16.00 -4.82
CA GLU A 168 2.05 14.66 -5.37
C GLU A 168 3.01 14.73 -6.56
N ARG A 169 2.72 15.60 -7.54
CA ARG A 169 3.57 15.79 -8.72
C ARG A 169 4.99 16.25 -8.34
N LEU A 170 5.09 17.27 -7.50
CA LEU A 170 6.38 17.82 -7.07
C LEU A 170 7.23 16.79 -6.30
N ILE A 171 6.60 16.03 -5.41
CA ILE A 171 7.26 14.97 -4.64
C ILE A 171 7.73 13.85 -5.57
N HIS A 172 6.87 13.43 -6.50
CA HIS A 172 7.20 12.38 -7.47
C HIS A 172 8.43 12.76 -8.31
N GLU A 173 8.45 13.95 -8.91
CA GLU A 173 9.58 14.43 -9.71
C GLU A 173 10.89 14.53 -8.90
N ARG A 174 10.83 14.96 -7.63
CA ARG A 174 12.01 15.03 -6.77
C ARG A 174 12.48 13.65 -6.34
N PHE A 175 11.56 12.73 -6.10
CA PHE A 175 11.84 11.34 -5.76
C PHE A 175 12.56 10.62 -6.90
N GLU A 176 12.11 10.80 -8.15
CA GLU A 176 12.80 10.23 -9.32
C GLU A 176 14.26 10.69 -9.42
N LYS A 177 14.53 11.98 -9.20
CA LYS A 177 15.90 12.53 -9.21
C LYS A 177 16.77 11.93 -8.10
N VAL A 178 16.21 11.73 -6.91
CA VAL A 178 16.90 11.05 -5.80
C VAL A 178 17.26 9.62 -6.19
N GLN A 179 16.31 8.88 -6.79
CA GLN A 179 16.50 7.49 -7.20
C GLN A 179 17.54 7.34 -8.32
N GLU A 180 17.54 8.27 -9.28
CA GLU A 180 18.55 8.33 -10.35
C GLU A 180 19.95 8.56 -9.78
N GLN A 181 20.13 9.51 -8.86
CA GLN A 181 21.44 9.75 -8.25
C GLN A 181 21.87 8.62 -7.32
N PHE A 182 20.94 7.98 -6.62
CA PHE A 182 21.24 6.77 -5.84
C PHE A 182 21.83 5.68 -6.75
N SER A 183 21.18 5.43 -7.89
CA SER A 183 21.64 4.44 -8.87
C SER A 183 23.05 4.75 -9.38
N ARG A 184 23.35 6.03 -9.67
CA ARG A 184 24.70 6.47 -10.07
C ARG A 184 25.74 6.29 -8.97
N LEU A 185 25.40 6.66 -7.74
CA LEU A 185 26.28 6.55 -6.58
C LEU A 185 26.62 5.09 -6.28
N SER A 186 25.61 4.20 -6.27
CA SER A 186 25.78 2.77 -6.08
C SER A 186 26.57 2.12 -7.22
N GLY A 187 26.26 2.46 -8.48
CA GLY A 187 27.00 1.97 -9.64
C GLY A 187 28.48 2.36 -9.60
N PHE A 188 28.78 3.61 -9.25
CA PHE A 188 30.15 4.09 -9.10
C PHE A 188 30.90 3.35 -7.98
N ALA A 189 30.24 3.10 -6.84
CA ALA A 189 30.83 2.33 -5.74
C ALA A 189 31.13 0.89 -6.19
N GLN A 190 30.19 0.24 -6.87
CA GLN A 190 30.36 -1.12 -7.38
C GLN A 190 31.54 -1.21 -8.37
N GLU A 191 31.60 -0.31 -9.34
CA GLU A 191 32.70 -0.26 -10.33
C GLU A 191 34.07 -0.09 -9.66
N ASN A 192 34.17 0.77 -8.64
CA ASN A 192 35.42 0.98 -7.91
C ASN A 192 35.82 -0.23 -7.04
N ILE A 193 34.86 -0.94 -6.47
CA ILE A 193 35.12 -2.14 -5.66
C ILE A 193 35.56 -3.31 -6.55
N GLU A 194 34.83 -3.56 -7.65
CA GLU A 194 35.18 -4.60 -8.63
C GLU A 194 36.52 -4.28 -9.33
N GLY A 195 36.75 -3.01 -9.65
CA GLY A 195 37.95 -2.49 -10.30
C GLY A 195 39.08 -2.06 -9.35
N ILE A 196 39.04 -2.44 -8.06
CA ILE A 196 39.95 -1.87 -7.05
C ILE A 196 41.43 -2.06 -7.38
N LYS A 197 41.79 -3.15 -8.07
CA LYS A 197 43.18 -3.40 -8.52
C LYS A 197 43.65 -2.35 -9.52
N ILE A 198 42.77 -1.92 -10.44
CA ILE A 198 43.07 -0.88 -11.44
C ILE A 198 43.22 0.47 -10.73
N VAL A 199 42.31 0.79 -9.80
CA VAL A 199 42.37 2.04 -9.03
C VAL A 199 43.70 2.16 -8.28
N LYS A 200 44.14 1.07 -7.62
CA LYS A 200 45.43 1.02 -6.91
C LYS A 200 46.63 1.04 -7.86
N ALA A 201 46.57 0.34 -8.99
CA ALA A 201 47.66 0.30 -9.97
C ALA A 201 47.98 1.69 -10.54
N PHE A 202 46.97 2.55 -10.67
CA PHE A 202 47.13 3.94 -11.12
C PHE A 202 47.21 4.97 -9.98
N VAL A 203 47.20 4.53 -8.71
CA VAL A 203 47.25 5.39 -7.51
C VAL A 203 46.16 6.47 -7.53
N ARG A 204 44.91 6.07 -7.85
CA ARG A 204 43.77 6.98 -8.04
C ARG A 204 42.75 6.96 -6.89
N GLU A 205 43.06 6.34 -5.76
CA GLU A 205 42.15 6.17 -4.61
C GLU A 205 41.54 7.51 -4.17
N TRP A 206 42.37 8.53 -3.92
CA TRP A 206 41.91 9.85 -3.49
C TRP A 206 41.08 10.57 -4.57
N THR A 207 41.41 10.37 -5.84
CA THR A 207 40.62 10.93 -6.95
C THR A 207 39.23 10.30 -7.01
N GLN A 208 39.14 8.97 -6.86
CA GLN A 208 37.87 8.26 -6.85
C GLN A 208 37.05 8.56 -5.60
N LEU A 209 37.71 8.71 -4.44
CA LEU A 209 37.05 9.11 -3.20
C LEU A 209 36.44 10.51 -3.32
N SER A 210 37.18 11.49 -3.86
CA SER A 210 36.65 12.83 -4.10
C SER A 210 35.46 12.83 -5.08
N ARG A 211 35.51 11.99 -6.13
CA ARG A 211 34.37 11.80 -7.04
C ARG A 211 33.17 11.17 -6.32
N PHE A 212 33.38 10.13 -5.52
CA PHE A 212 32.34 9.52 -4.71
C PHE A 212 31.69 10.54 -3.77
N GLU A 213 32.49 11.34 -3.08
CA GLU A 213 32.02 12.43 -2.22
C GLU A 213 31.18 13.44 -3.01
N SER A 214 31.60 13.83 -4.21
CA SER A 214 30.83 14.77 -5.04
C SER A 214 29.45 14.23 -5.43
N LEU A 215 29.36 12.93 -5.76
CA LEU A 215 28.10 12.23 -6.03
C LEU A 215 27.25 12.13 -4.77
N GLY A 216 27.87 11.83 -3.62
CA GLY A 216 27.23 11.79 -2.32
C GLY A 216 26.62 13.13 -1.90
N HIS A 217 27.36 14.23 -2.07
CA HIS A 217 26.84 15.58 -1.79
C HIS A 217 25.65 15.93 -2.68
N LYS A 218 25.69 15.56 -3.97
CA LYS A 218 24.55 15.74 -4.87
C LYS A 218 23.35 14.91 -4.44
N PHE A 219 23.56 13.65 -4.01
CA PHE A 219 22.52 12.79 -3.47
C PHE A 219 21.88 13.40 -2.21
N VAL A 220 22.69 13.92 -1.28
CA VAL A 220 22.20 14.63 -0.08
C VAL A 220 21.37 15.85 -0.47
N LYS A 221 21.88 16.70 -1.39
CA LYS A 221 21.16 17.91 -1.84
C LYS A 221 19.78 17.58 -2.43
N LEU A 222 19.66 16.50 -3.20
CA LEU A 222 18.38 16.06 -3.75
C LEU A 222 17.45 15.49 -2.68
N ASN A 223 17.97 14.74 -1.71
CA ASN A 223 17.18 14.26 -0.59
C ASN A 223 16.65 15.40 0.27
N VAL A 224 17.46 16.41 0.56
CA VAL A 224 17.01 17.62 1.26
C VAL A 224 15.90 18.31 0.48
N SER A 225 16.05 18.46 -0.85
CA SER A 225 14.99 19.01 -1.70
C SER A 225 13.70 18.19 -1.65
N LEU A 226 13.78 16.86 -1.73
CA LEU A 226 12.62 15.98 -1.58
C LEU A 226 11.96 16.13 -0.20
N ALA A 227 12.77 16.10 0.87
CA ALA A 227 12.29 16.24 2.25
C ALA A 227 11.61 17.60 2.47
N THR A 228 12.14 18.70 1.90
CA THR A 228 11.48 20.01 1.95
C THR A 228 10.14 20.02 1.22
N ALA A 229 10.01 19.31 0.09
CA ALA A 229 8.72 19.21 -0.60
C ALA A 229 7.69 18.44 0.23
N GLN A 230 8.12 17.36 0.89
CA GLN A 230 7.25 16.55 1.75
C GLN A 230 6.86 17.29 3.03
N SER A 231 7.79 18.01 3.66
CA SER A 231 7.58 18.65 4.97
C SER A 231 6.59 19.82 4.93
N VAL A 232 6.36 20.43 3.76
CA VAL A 232 5.43 21.55 3.60
C VAL A 232 3.96 21.09 3.53
N VAL A 233 3.70 19.81 3.23
CA VAL A 233 2.34 19.29 3.04
C VAL A 233 1.52 19.37 4.33
N GLU A 234 2.02 18.80 5.44
CA GLU A 234 1.32 18.80 6.73
C GLU A 234 1.04 20.22 7.27
N PRO A 235 1.99 21.18 7.26
CA PRO A 235 1.72 22.57 7.59
C PRO A 235 0.61 23.21 6.75
N ILE A 236 0.51 22.90 5.45
CA ILE A 236 -0.60 23.43 4.62
C ILE A 236 -1.94 22.87 5.09
N PHE A 237 -2.03 21.57 5.40
CA PHE A 237 -3.25 20.99 5.98
C PHE A 237 -3.63 21.69 7.30
N MET A 238 -2.67 21.86 8.21
CA MET A 238 -2.89 22.54 9.49
C MET A 238 -3.30 23.99 9.30
N LEU A 239 -2.69 24.71 8.36
CA LEU A 239 -3.04 26.08 8.02
C LEU A 239 -4.48 26.15 7.49
N THR A 240 -4.88 25.24 6.62
CA THR A 240 -6.24 25.21 6.08
C THR A 240 -7.30 24.96 7.16
N ILE A 241 -7.05 24.00 8.07
CA ILE A 241 -7.94 23.76 9.21
C ILE A 241 -7.98 24.99 10.13
N SER A 242 -6.82 25.61 10.38
CA SER A 242 -6.70 26.82 11.20
C SER A 242 -7.43 28.01 10.58
N LEU A 243 -7.43 28.15 9.24
CA LEU A 243 -8.21 29.17 8.54
C LEU A 243 -9.72 28.90 8.64
N GLY A 244 -10.13 27.63 8.56
CA GLY A 244 -11.52 27.23 8.80
C GLY A 244 -11.99 27.57 10.22
N LEU A 245 -11.16 27.25 11.21
CA LEU A 245 -11.39 27.63 12.61
C LEU A 245 -11.37 29.15 12.81
N LEU A 246 -10.43 29.88 12.22
CA LEU A 246 -10.39 31.34 12.29
C LEU A 246 -11.67 31.96 11.71
N SER A 247 -12.14 31.46 10.57
CA SER A 247 -13.41 31.86 9.97
C SER A 247 -14.58 31.59 10.93
N LEU A 248 -14.59 30.42 11.57
CA LEU A 248 -15.56 30.07 12.60
C LEU A 248 -15.49 31.03 13.80
N PHE A 249 -14.30 31.39 14.30
CA PHE A 249 -14.15 32.34 15.41
C PHE A 249 -14.69 33.73 15.05
N ILE A 250 -14.35 34.25 13.87
CA ILE A 250 -14.76 35.58 13.43
C ILE A 250 -16.27 35.63 13.18
N PHE A 251 -16.80 34.73 12.35
CA PHE A 251 -18.20 34.78 11.92
C PHE A 251 -19.13 34.04 12.89
N GLY A 252 -18.74 32.85 13.32
CA GLY A 252 -19.51 32.05 14.28
C GLY A 252 -19.51 32.66 15.68
N GLY A 253 -18.38 33.19 16.15
CA GLY A 253 -18.32 33.92 17.42
C GLY A 253 -19.26 35.12 17.44
N ARG A 254 -19.30 35.90 16.35
CA ARG A 254 -20.28 36.99 16.19
C ARG A 254 -21.73 36.48 16.21
N GLU A 255 -22.02 35.36 15.53
CA GLU A 255 -23.38 34.78 15.53
C GLU A 255 -23.80 34.22 16.89
N VAL A 256 -22.86 33.74 17.71
CA VAL A 256 -23.13 33.38 19.12
C VAL A 256 -23.46 34.62 19.95
N ILE A 257 -22.68 35.70 19.82
CA ILE A 257 -22.90 36.95 20.58
C ILE A 257 -24.26 37.58 20.28
N ILE A 258 -24.68 37.55 19.02
CA ILE A 258 -25.97 38.12 18.58
C ILE A 258 -27.14 37.14 18.87
N GLY A 259 -26.84 35.90 19.27
CA GLY A 259 -27.84 34.88 19.61
C GLY A 259 -28.45 34.15 18.42
N THR A 260 -27.87 34.28 17.22
CA THR A 260 -28.30 33.54 16.02
C THR A 260 -28.02 32.04 16.14
N ILE A 261 -26.90 31.67 16.77
CA ILE A 261 -26.55 30.28 17.08
C ILE A 261 -26.21 30.12 18.56
N GLY A 262 -26.42 28.92 19.10
CA GLY A 262 -25.99 28.57 20.46
C GLY A 262 -24.48 28.34 20.55
N LEU A 263 -23.93 28.49 21.76
CA LEU A 263 -22.52 28.18 22.05
C LEU A 263 -22.21 26.69 21.76
N GLY A 264 -23.16 25.79 21.98
CA GLY A 264 -23.01 24.39 21.64
C GLY A 264 -22.88 24.15 20.13
N THR A 265 -23.62 24.91 19.31
CA THR A 265 -23.46 24.85 17.84
C THR A 265 -22.04 25.21 17.45
N PHE A 266 -21.52 26.32 17.99
CA PHE A 266 -20.15 26.77 17.72
C PHE A 266 -19.11 25.69 18.05
N VAL A 267 -19.22 25.06 19.22
CA VAL A 267 -18.28 23.98 19.62
C VAL A 267 -18.46 22.72 18.77
N ALA A 268 -19.67 22.36 18.36
CA ALA A 268 -19.87 21.25 17.43
C ALA A 268 -19.21 21.50 16.07
N PHE A 269 -19.29 22.73 15.54
CA PHE A 269 -18.58 23.11 14.32
C PHE A 269 -17.07 22.94 14.45
N MET A 270 -16.49 23.36 15.58
CA MET A 270 -15.06 23.15 15.86
C MET A 270 -14.69 21.67 15.78
N ARG A 271 -15.47 20.81 16.43
CA ARG A 271 -15.25 19.35 16.39
C ARG A 271 -15.43 18.74 15.00
N TYR A 272 -16.41 19.20 14.23
CA TYR A 272 -16.60 18.71 12.87
C TYR A 272 -15.45 19.11 11.93
N LEU A 273 -14.88 20.31 12.09
CA LEU A 273 -13.70 20.72 11.35
C LEU A 273 -12.48 19.85 11.68
N ASP A 274 -12.26 19.55 12.96
CA ASP A 274 -11.19 18.65 13.38
C ASP A 274 -11.38 17.24 12.79
N ASN A 275 -12.62 16.73 12.78
CA ASN A 275 -12.94 15.42 12.23
C ASN A 275 -12.69 15.33 10.71
N LEU A 276 -12.76 16.45 9.97
CA LEU A 276 -12.47 16.49 8.54
C LEU A 276 -10.97 16.47 8.21
N ALA A 277 -10.08 16.69 9.19
CA ALA A 277 -8.64 16.68 8.97
C ALA A 277 -8.12 15.32 8.46
N TRP A 278 -8.52 14.24 9.14
CA TRP A 278 -8.05 12.89 8.82
C TRP A 278 -8.58 12.39 7.46
N PRO A 279 -9.89 12.49 7.13
CA PRO A 279 -10.45 12.09 5.83
C PRO A 279 -9.75 12.71 4.62
N MET A 280 -9.34 13.98 4.75
CA MET A 280 -8.65 14.69 3.69
C MET A 280 -7.26 14.12 3.41
N MET A 281 -6.52 13.73 4.46
CA MET A 281 -5.21 13.05 4.32
C MET A 281 -5.39 11.59 3.86
N ALA A 282 -6.37 10.91 4.45
CA ALA A 282 -6.73 9.52 4.16
C ALA A 282 -7.02 9.29 2.68
N PHE A 283 -7.75 10.20 2.02
CA PHE A 283 -8.06 10.10 0.61
C PHE A 283 -6.82 9.97 -0.27
N GLY A 284 -5.77 10.76 -0.02
CA GLY A 284 -4.50 10.67 -0.76
C GLY A 284 -3.82 9.31 -0.56
N MET A 285 -3.70 8.86 0.69
CA MET A 285 -3.11 7.55 1.01
C MET A 285 -3.88 6.39 0.37
N ALA A 286 -5.22 6.48 0.35
CA ALA A 286 -6.07 5.48 -0.28
C ALA A 286 -5.77 5.33 -1.78
N VAL A 287 -5.62 6.44 -2.50
CA VAL A 287 -5.26 6.43 -3.94
C VAL A 287 -3.91 5.76 -4.14
N THR A 288 -2.89 6.13 -3.36
CA THR A 288 -1.55 5.53 -3.46
C THR A 288 -1.57 4.03 -3.17
N HIS A 289 -2.28 3.59 -2.13
CA HIS A 289 -2.40 2.16 -1.81
C HIS A 289 -3.11 1.39 -2.93
N TYR A 290 -4.18 1.96 -3.49
CA TYR A 290 -4.91 1.35 -4.60
C TYR A 290 -4.04 1.21 -5.85
N GLN A 291 -3.35 2.28 -6.27
CA GLN A 291 -2.47 2.27 -7.44
C GLN A 291 -1.35 1.24 -7.27
N ARG A 292 -0.67 1.25 -6.12
CA ARG A 292 0.42 0.30 -5.84
C ARG A 292 -0.06 -1.15 -5.87
N GLY A 293 -1.19 -1.44 -5.22
CA GLY A 293 -1.77 -2.79 -5.25
C GLY A 293 -2.21 -3.22 -6.64
N LYS A 294 -2.75 -2.30 -7.46
CA LYS A 294 -3.13 -2.57 -8.85
C LYS A 294 -1.91 -2.98 -9.68
N THR A 295 -0.84 -2.18 -9.66
CA THR A 295 0.39 -2.49 -10.43
C THR A 295 1.03 -3.80 -9.97
N SER A 296 1.11 -4.04 -8.66
CA SER A 296 1.61 -5.32 -8.12
C SER A 296 0.74 -6.50 -8.56
N LEU A 297 -0.60 -6.36 -8.58
CA LEU A 297 -1.50 -7.40 -9.07
C LEU A 297 -1.30 -7.69 -10.56
N GLU A 298 -1.15 -6.66 -11.39
CA GLU A 298 -0.91 -6.80 -12.84
C GLU A 298 0.34 -7.64 -13.11
N ARG A 299 1.45 -7.37 -12.41
CA ARG A 299 2.69 -8.17 -12.51
C ARG A 299 2.48 -9.63 -12.10
N MET A 300 1.77 -9.87 -11.00
CA MET A 300 1.48 -11.24 -10.57
C MET A 300 0.60 -11.99 -11.58
N LEU A 301 -0.34 -11.31 -12.21
CA LEU A 301 -1.21 -11.89 -13.24
C LEU A 301 -0.42 -12.34 -14.47
N GLU A 302 0.69 -11.69 -14.82
CA GLU A 302 1.58 -12.16 -15.88
C GLU A 302 2.10 -13.57 -15.58
N VAL A 303 2.54 -13.83 -14.35
CA VAL A 303 3.02 -15.16 -13.92
C VAL A 303 1.88 -16.18 -13.85
N PHE A 304 0.71 -15.79 -13.33
CA PHE A 304 -0.44 -16.70 -13.24
C PHE A 304 -0.95 -17.13 -14.63
N ASN A 305 -0.86 -16.23 -15.62
CA ASN A 305 -1.30 -16.48 -17.00
C ASN A 305 -0.25 -17.21 -17.86
N GLU A 306 0.96 -17.42 -17.36
CA GLU A 306 1.99 -18.17 -18.07
C GLU A 306 1.59 -19.65 -18.24
N ARG A 307 1.94 -20.23 -19.39
CA ARG A 307 1.63 -21.62 -19.72
C ARG A 307 2.42 -22.58 -18.83
N GLU A 308 1.71 -23.53 -18.23
CA GLU A 308 2.30 -24.57 -17.40
C GLU A 308 2.96 -25.65 -18.26
N GLU A 309 3.92 -26.35 -17.67
CA GLU A 309 4.53 -27.52 -18.28
C GLU A 309 3.45 -28.61 -18.44
N PRO A 310 3.29 -29.22 -19.63
CA PRO A 310 2.31 -30.27 -19.82
C PRO A 310 2.65 -31.44 -18.92
N VAL A 311 1.86 -31.66 -17.87
CA VAL A 311 1.95 -32.88 -17.07
C VAL A 311 1.34 -34.00 -17.91
N GLU A 312 2.16 -34.70 -18.68
CA GLU A 312 1.73 -35.89 -19.39
C GLU A 312 1.44 -36.97 -18.36
N ARG A 313 0.16 -37.10 -17.97
CA ARG A 313 -0.30 -38.19 -17.11
C ARG A 313 -0.31 -39.45 -17.96
N THR A 314 0.79 -40.20 -17.94
CA THR A 314 0.81 -41.56 -18.47
C THR A 314 -0.20 -42.38 -17.68
N ASN A 315 -1.35 -42.66 -18.29
CA ASN A 315 -2.33 -43.59 -17.75
C ASN A 315 -1.67 -44.97 -17.69
N LEU A 316 -1.08 -45.32 -16.55
CA LEU A 316 -0.72 -46.70 -16.24
C LEU A 316 -2.01 -47.49 -15.94
N ARG A 317 -2.84 -47.70 -16.96
CA ARG A 317 -3.92 -48.68 -16.91
C ARG A 317 -3.29 -50.06 -17.06
N GLY A 318 -3.04 -50.70 -15.92
CA GLY A 318 -2.84 -52.14 -15.82
C GLY A 318 -1.44 -52.57 -15.38
N GLY A 319 -1.37 -53.19 -14.20
CA GLY A 319 -0.25 -54.05 -13.81
C GLY A 319 0.62 -53.53 -12.66
N ALA A 320 0.37 -54.08 -11.47
CA ALA A 320 1.28 -54.26 -10.33
C ALA A 320 2.45 -53.27 -10.15
N THR A 321 2.47 -52.61 -8.98
CA THR A 321 3.64 -51.97 -8.37
C THR A 321 4.77 -53.00 -8.15
N ARG A 322 5.51 -53.34 -9.21
CA ARG A 322 6.87 -53.87 -9.07
C ARG A 322 7.79 -52.70 -8.82
N ARG A 323 8.72 -52.86 -7.87
CA ARG A 323 9.92 -52.01 -7.77
C ARG A 323 10.56 -51.97 -9.17
N LEU A 324 10.33 -50.88 -9.88
CA LEU A 324 11.06 -50.56 -11.10
C LEU A 324 12.46 -50.19 -10.66
N SER A 325 13.33 -51.19 -10.55
CA SER A 325 14.76 -50.96 -10.68
C SER A 325 14.95 -50.47 -12.11
N VAL A 326 15.09 -49.16 -12.29
CA VAL A 326 15.38 -48.53 -13.59
C VAL A 326 16.77 -48.99 -14.01
N PHE A 327 16.84 -50.13 -14.68
CA PHE A 327 18.01 -50.66 -15.35
C PHE A 327 17.73 -50.67 -16.85
N GLY A 328 17.74 -49.48 -17.46
CA GLY A 328 17.63 -49.30 -18.90
C GLY A 328 18.98 -48.85 -19.49
N ASN A 329 19.33 -49.37 -20.67
CA ASN A 329 20.31 -48.73 -21.52
C ASN A 329 19.65 -47.46 -22.09
N PHE A 330 20.31 -46.30 -21.96
CA PHE A 330 19.83 -45.07 -22.56
C PHE A 330 20.57 -44.86 -23.89
N GLU A 331 19.81 -44.76 -24.97
CA GLU A 331 20.32 -44.48 -26.30
C GLU A 331 19.85 -43.07 -26.66
N LEU A 332 20.78 -42.11 -26.67
CA LEU A 332 20.53 -40.76 -27.15
C LEU A 332 20.51 -40.80 -28.68
N GLU A 333 19.32 -40.91 -29.26
CA GLU A 333 19.11 -40.60 -30.67
C GLU A 333 19.32 -39.10 -30.91
N ARG A 334 19.67 -38.71 -32.16
CA ARG A 334 20.10 -37.34 -32.49
C ARG A 334 19.16 -36.29 -31.92
N HIS A 335 19.60 -35.64 -30.85
CA HIS A 335 18.85 -34.58 -30.22
C HIS A 335 19.45 -33.22 -30.58
N HIS A 336 18.65 -32.41 -31.27
CA HIS A 336 18.93 -30.99 -31.44
C HIS A 336 18.16 -30.21 -30.36
N GLY A 337 18.80 -30.03 -29.20
CA GLY A 337 18.29 -29.21 -28.12
C GLY A 337 18.88 -27.80 -28.17
N ARG A 338 18.03 -26.77 -28.38
CA ARG A 338 18.41 -25.38 -28.13
C ARG A 338 18.03 -25.01 -26.70
N ARG A 339 18.97 -24.50 -25.90
CA ARG A 339 18.63 -23.87 -24.61
C ARG A 339 17.97 -22.52 -24.88
N ALA A 340 16.80 -22.30 -24.29
CA ALA A 340 16.18 -20.97 -24.30
C ALA A 340 17.13 -19.97 -23.61
N GLY A 341 17.68 -19.02 -24.36
CA GLY A 341 18.54 -17.94 -23.85
C GLY A 341 20.05 -18.04 -24.18
N ARG A 342 20.53 -19.08 -24.87
CA ARG A 342 21.88 -19.11 -25.47
C ARG A 342 21.81 -19.59 -26.92
N CYS A 343 22.53 -18.92 -27.81
CA CYS A 343 22.56 -19.25 -29.24
C CYS A 343 23.43 -20.47 -29.58
N ASP A 344 24.16 -21.04 -28.63
CA ASP A 344 24.98 -22.22 -28.90
C ASP A 344 24.13 -23.50 -28.77
N PRO A 345 23.79 -24.17 -29.89
CA PRO A 345 23.13 -25.46 -29.82
C PRO A 345 24.08 -26.50 -29.25
N VAL A 346 23.54 -27.46 -28.49
CA VAL A 346 24.21 -28.76 -28.37
C VAL A 346 24.06 -29.44 -29.72
N SER A 347 25.04 -29.28 -30.61
CA SER A 347 25.04 -29.96 -31.90
C SER A 347 25.55 -31.39 -31.74
N ASP A 348 24.63 -32.34 -31.91
CA ASP A 348 24.92 -33.74 -32.25
C ASP A 348 25.58 -34.56 -31.11
N ALA A 349 24.94 -34.63 -29.95
CA ALA A 349 25.32 -35.57 -28.89
C ALA A 349 24.87 -37.00 -29.26
N ARG A 350 25.82 -37.90 -29.52
CA ARG A 350 25.58 -39.34 -29.74
C ARG A 350 26.47 -40.16 -28.84
N GLY A 351 25.90 -41.17 -28.19
CA GLY A 351 26.69 -42.10 -27.39
C GLY A 351 25.82 -43.08 -26.60
N PRO A 352 26.09 -44.39 -26.67
CA PRO A 352 25.35 -45.38 -25.89
C PRO A 352 25.80 -45.34 -24.42
N ALA A 353 24.85 -45.17 -23.50
CA ALA A 353 25.10 -45.32 -22.06
C ALA A 353 24.82 -46.79 -21.66
N ARG A 354 25.88 -47.58 -21.49
CA ARG A 354 25.78 -48.99 -21.07
C ARG A 354 25.82 -49.13 -19.54
N ARG A 355 25.05 -50.09 -19.03
CA ARG A 355 24.97 -50.51 -17.62
C ARG A 355 26.38 -50.64 -17.00
N ASN A 356 26.63 -49.97 -15.86
CA ASN A 356 27.89 -49.95 -15.09
C ASN A 356 29.10 -49.16 -15.64
N ARG A 357 28.99 -48.36 -16.72
CA ARG A 357 30.06 -47.39 -17.07
C ARG A 357 29.69 -45.97 -16.61
N ARG A 358 30.56 -45.32 -15.84
CA ARG A 358 30.50 -43.87 -15.62
C ARG A 358 30.84 -43.18 -16.94
N LEU A 359 29.90 -42.42 -17.48
CA LEU A 359 30.16 -41.50 -18.59
C LEU A 359 30.88 -40.27 -18.04
N GLY A 360 32.17 -40.12 -18.36
CA GLY A 360 32.90 -38.88 -18.15
C GLY A 360 32.48 -37.88 -19.22
N LEU A 361 31.72 -36.87 -18.83
CA LEU A 361 31.44 -35.71 -19.68
C LEU A 361 32.56 -34.70 -19.46
N GLU A 362 33.65 -34.84 -20.20
CA GLU A 362 34.68 -33.79 -20.25
C GLU A 362 34.16 -32.65 -21.12
N ARG A 363 34.00 -31.47 -20.51
CA ARG A 363 33.86 -30.22 -21.24
C ARG A 363 35.23 -29.60 -21.38
N PRO A 364 35.61 -29.06 -22.55
CA PRO A 364 36.79 -28.21 -22.62
C PRO A 364 36.52 -26.95 -21.80
N ASP A 365 37.43 -26.65 -20.87
CA ASP A 365 37.44 -25.39 -20.13
C ASP A 365 37.74 -24.25 -21.11
N TRP A 366 36.72 -23.46 -21.46
CA TRP A 366 36.88 -22.13 -22.03
C TRP A 366 35.95 -21.14 -21.34
#